data_AF-A0AA38HGJ4-F1
#
_entry.id   AF-A0AA38HGJ4-F1
#
_cell.length_a   1.000
_cell.length_b   1.000
_cell.length_c   1.000
_cell.angle_alpha   90.00
_cell.angle_beta   90.00
_cell.angle_gamma   90.00
#
_symmetry.space_group_name_H-M   'P 1'
#
loop_
_entity.id
_entity.type
_entity.pdbx_description
1 polymer ?
#
loop_
_entity_poly.entity_id
_entity_poly.type
_entity_poly.pdbx_seq_one_letter_code
_entity_poly.pdbx_strand_id
1 'polypeptide(L)'
;MPNIASSPSTSPIGGPASTPSAAQQGNTAAAITATKQTKSPSTSPANKRKNGEASASDGKRARVAWTADEDAIILDLIQELGKEQLWSKIKEDGRLVHRGNDGIKVHFNSMMGKIKKQVQQ
;
A
#
# COMPACT_ATOMS: atom_id res chain seq x y z
N MET A 1 -31.84 39.77 -36.19
CA MET A 1 -32.36 39.31 -34.89
C MET A 1 -31.30 39.38 -33.78
N PRO A 2 -30.66 40.50 -33.41
CA PRO A 2 -29.68 40.47 -32.31
C PRO A 2 -30.41 40.36 -30.96
N ASN A 3 -30.19 39.27 -30.23
CA ASN A 3 -30.68 39.10 -28.87
C ASN A 3 -29.58 39.53 -27.90
N ILE A 4 -29.84 40.64 -27.20
CA ILE A 4 -29.03 41.23 -26.15
C ILE A 4 -29.73 40.98 -24.80
N ALA A 5 -29.10 40.22 -23.90
CA ALA A 5 -29.40 40.25 -22.46
C ALA A 5 -28.27 39.50 -21.72
N SER A 6 -27.32 40.20 -21.12
CA SER A 6 -27.37 40.73 -19.74
C SER A 6 -26.80 39.72 -18.73
N SER A 7 -25.53 39.93 -18.38
CA SER A 7 -24.82 39.31 -17.27
C SER A 7 -25.31 39.86 -15.93
N PRO A 8 -25.52 39.03 -14.90
CA PRO A 8 -25.47 39.51 -13.52
C PRO A 8 -24.06 39.32 -12.93
N SER A 9 -23.47 40.47 -12.59
CA SER A 9 -22.34 40.65 -11.69
C SER A 9 -22.73 40.20 -10.28
N THR A 10 -21.90 39.41 -9.60
CA THR A 10 -21.98 39.24 -8.15
C THR A 10 -20.55 39.14 -7.60
N SER A 11 -20.15 40.22 -6.94
CA SER A 11 -18.87 40.35 -6.24
C SER A 11 -18.80 39.48 -4.98
N PRO A 12 -17.60 39.09 -4.55
CA PRO A 12 -17.39 38.30 -3.35
C PRO A 12 -17.49 39.15 -2.07
N ILE A 13 -18.27 38.67 -1.09
CA ILE A 13 -18.28 39.18 0.29
C ILE A 13 -17.37 38.27 1.13
N GLY A 14 -16.44 38.91 1.82
CA GLY A 14 -15.28 38.30 2.44
C GLY A 14 -15.49 37.65 3.82
N GLY A 15 -14.36 37.20 4.35
CA GLY A 15 -14.18 36.90 5.77
C GLY A 15 -13.15 35.79 6.02
N PRO A 16 -11.84 36.11 6.13
CA PRO A 16 -10.88 35.22 6.78
C PRO A 16 -10.94 35.43 8.30
N ALA A 17 -11.56 34.49 9.02
CA ALA A 17 -11.45 34.43 10.48
C ALA A 17 -10.30 33.50 10.86
N SER A 18 -9.17 34.11 11.19
CA SER A 18 -8.04 33.48 11.87
C SER A 18 -8.44 32.95 13.24
N THR A 19 -8.11 31.69 13.54
CA THR A 19 -7.84 31.24 14.92
C THR A 19 -6.68 30.24 14.91
N PRO A 20 -5.48 30.63 15.38
CA PRO A 20 -4.45 29.71 15.84
C PRO A 20 -4.59 29.55 17.36
N SER A 21 -4.86 28.35 17.87
CA SER A 21 -4.76 28.10 19.31
C SER A 21 -4.45 26.66 19.65
N ALA A 22 -3.53 26.53 20.62
CA ALA A 22 -3.18 25.38 21.43
C ALA A 22 -2.27 24.30 20.81
N ALA A 23 -0.98 24.53 21.05
CA ALA A 23 0.02 23.50 21.24
C ALA A 23 -0.43 22.45 22.28
N GLN A 24 -0.17 21.18 21.99
CA GLN A 24 0.00 20.18 23.05
C GLN A 24 1.27 19.38 22.78
N GLN A 25 2.28 19.73 23.58
CA GLN A 25 3.53 19.01 23.78
C GLN A 25 3.31 17.79 24.68
N GLY A 26 4.21 16.82 24.55
CA GLY A 26 4.38 15.68 25.45
C GLY A 26 3.70 14.43 24.93
N ASN A 27 4.26 13.23 25.03
CA ASN A 27 5.27 12.79 25.99
C ASN A 27 5.60 11.30 25.77
N THR A 28 6.81 10.95 26.21
CA THR A 28 7.34 9.63 26.57
C THR A 28 7.75 8.64 25.47
N ALA A 29 9.08 8.62 25.28
CA ALA A 29 9.85 7.44 24.99
C ALA A 29 9.57 6.31 26.00
N ALA A 30 9.41 5.09 25.49
CA ALA A 30 9.62 3.87 26.25
C ALA A 30 10.34 2.85 25.35
N ALA A 31 11.62 2.67 25.66
CA ALA A 31 12.43 1.57 25.20
C ALA A 31 11.89 0.25 25.77
N ILE A 32 11.83 -0.79 24.93
CA ILE A 32 12.01 -2.19 25.34
C ILE A 32 12.58 -2.98 24.15
N THR A 33 13.90 -3.17 24.09
CA THR A 33 14.67 -4.31 24.62
C THR A 33 14.65 -5.52 23.68
N ALA A 34 15.82 -5.77 23.11
CA ALA A 34 16.22 -6.93 22.36
C ALA A 34 16.19 -8.23 23.20
N THR A 35 15.75 -9.34 22.59
CA THR A 35 16.01 -10.71 23.05
C THR A 35 16.16 -11.58 21.80
N LYS A 36 17.37 -11.76 21.24
CA LYS A 36 18.37 -12.81 21.51
C LYS A 36 17.88 -14.25 21.28
N GLN A 37 18.30 -14.77 20.11
CA GLN A 37 18.64 -16.14 19.73
C GLN A 37 18.42 -17.28 20.74
N THR A 38 17.79 -18.36 20.25
CA THR A 38 18.25 -19.74 20.54
C THR A 38 18.23 -20.59 19.27
N LYS A 39 19.43 -20.91 18.79
CA LYS A 39 19.73 -22.02 17.88
C LYS A 39 19.40 -23.33 18.60
N SER A 40 18.73 -24.25 17.90
CA SER A 40 18.75 -25.68 18.26
C SER A 40 19.25 -26.47 17.05
N PRO A 41 20.39 -27.19 17.16
CA PRO A 41 20.78 -28.18 16.17
C PRO A 41 20.13 -29.52 16.53
N SER A 42 19.36 -30.12 15.63
CA SER A 42 18.95 -31.52 15.76
C SER A 42 19.14 -32.25 14.44
N THR A 43 20.19 -33.05 14.42
CA THR A 43 20.66 -33.99 13.40
C THR A 43 19.78 -35.25 13.32
N SER A 44 19.24 -35.52 12.11
CA SER A 44 19.09 -36.83 11.42
C SER A 44 18.24 -37.96 12.07
N PRO A 45 17.75 -39.01 11.34
CA PRO A 45 18.21 -39.54 10.03
C PRO A 45 17.16 -39.99 8.99
N ALA A 46 17.71 -40.29 7.81
CA ALA A 46 17.26 -41.06 6.65
C ALA A 46 15.96 -41.89 6.73
N ASN A 47 15.12 -41.78 5.69
CA ASN A 47 14.34 -42.91 5.21
C ASN A 47 14.40 -43.01 3.68
N LYS A 48 15.07 -44.07 3.22
CA LYS A 48 15.28 -44.48 1.82
C LYS A 48 14.27 -45.58 1.49
N ARG A 49 13.25 -45.29 0.69
CA ARG A 49 12.42 -46.28 -0.04
C ARG A 49 12.01 -45.65 -1.37
N LYS A 50 12.73 -45.95 -2.47
CA LYS A 50 12.58 -47.10 -3.39
C LYS A 50 11.28 -47.01 -4.22
N ASN A 51 11.48 -46.56 -5.46
CA ASN A 51 10.91 -47.03 -6.71
C ASN A 51 9.38 -47.31 -6.74
N GLY A 52 8.64 -46.34 -7.27
CA GLY A 52 7.29 -46.51 -7.80
C GLY A 52 7.24 -45.91 -9.21
N GLU A 53 7.20 -46.79 -10.19
CA GLU A 53 7.21 -46.54 -11.62
C GLU A 53 5.84 -46.04 -12.10
N ALA A 54 5.89 -45.07 -13.02
CA ALA A 54 4.89 -44.65 -13.99
C ALA A 54 3.48 -44.24 -13.51
N SER A 55 3.11 -43.00 -13.83
CA SER A 55 2.13 -42.70 -14.88
C SER A 55 1.26 -41.49 -14.52
N ALA A 56 1.72 -40.34 -14.96
CA ALA A 56 0.92 -39.22 -15.47
C ALA A 56 1.95 -38.13 -15.78
N SER A 57 2.36 -38.05 -17.04
CA SER A 57 2.95 -36.83 -17.59
C SER A 57 1.85 -35.77 -17.68
N ASP A 58 1.32 -35.38 -16.53
CA ASP A 58 0.76 -34.07 -16.30
C ASP A 58 1.90 -33.10 -16.55
N GLY A 59 1.88 -32.47 -17.73
CA GLY A 59 2.87 -31.48 -18.13
C GLY A 59 2.94 -30.40 -17.07
N LYS A 60 3.88 -30.56 -16.13
CA LYS A 60 4.19 -29.59 -15.10
C LYS A 60 4.62 -28.34 -15.84
N ARG A 61 3.67 -27.42 -16.06
CA ARG A 61 3.97 -26.05 -16.46
C ARG A 61 5.02 -25.58 -15.47
N ALA A 62 6.24 -25.37 -15.96
CA ALA A 62 7.32 -24.88 -15.13
C ALA A 62 6.78 -23.63 -14.44
N ARG A 63 6.84 -23.61 -13.10
CA ARG A 63 6.47 -22.41 -12.36
C ARG A 63 7.48 -21.36 -12.76
N VAL A 64 7.06 -20.40 -13.58
CA VAL A 64 7.88 -19.27 -13.98
C VAL A 64 8.22 -18.51 -12.70
N ALA A 65 9.51 -18.32 -12.46
CA ALA A 65 9.97 -17.52 -11.35
C ALA A 65 9.71 -16.06 -11.68
N TRP A 66 9.15 -15.31 -10.72
CA TRP A 66 8.97 -13.87 -10.84
C TRP A 66 10.33 -13.19 -10.97
N THR A 67 10.42 -12.30 -11.95
CA THR A 67 11.58 -11.44 -12.16
C THR A 67 11.40 -10.10 -11.47
N ALA A 68 12.51 -9.45 -11.11
CA ALA A 68 12.48 -8.13 -10.49
C ALA A 68 11.84 -7.06 -11.42
N ASP A 69 11.95 -7.25 -12.74
CA ASP A 69 11.31 -6.38 -13.73
C ASP A 69 9.79 -6.53 -13.72
N GLU A 70 9.27 -7.76 -13.63
CA GLU A 70 7.83 -8.03 -13.50
C GLU A 70 7.26 -7.44 -12.21
N ASP A 71 7.97 -7.61 -11.08
CA ASP A 71 7.56 -7.01 -9.81
C ASP A 71 7.52 -5.47 -9.89
N ALA A 72 8.51 -4.85 -10.56
CA ALA A 72 8.52 -3.40 -10.77
C ALA A 72 7.31 -2.94 -11.60
N ILE A 73 6.99 -3.64 -12.69
CA ILE A 73 5.83 -3.35 -13.54
C ILE A 73 4.53 -3.48 -12.75
N ILE A 74 4.38 -4.53 -11.94
CA ILE A 74 3.19 -4.75 -11.11
C ILE A 74 3.03 -3.61 -10.10
N LEU A 75 4.13 -3.19 -9.45
CA LEU A 75 4.08 -2.08 -8.49
C LEU A 75 3.67 -0.76 -9.14
N ASP A 76 4.16 -0.46 -10.34
CA ASP A 76 3.78 0.74 -11.07
C ASP A 76 2.30 0.72 -11.45
N LEU A 77 1.80 -0.41 -11.97
CA LEU A 77 0.37 -0.59 -12.31
C LEU A 77 -0.54 -0.44 -11.08
N ILE A 78 -0.14 -1.01 -9.93
CA ILE A 78 -0.89 -0.85 -8.67
C ILE A 78 -0.89 0.61 -8.24
N GLN A 79 0.21 1.33 -8.42
CA GLN A 79 0.28 2.74 -8.06
C GLN A 79 -0.62 3.61 -8.95
N GLU A 80 -0.68 3.31 -10.24
CA GLU A 80 -1.54 3.99 -11.22
C GLU A 80 -3.03 3.75 -10.91
N LEU A 81 -3.44 2.48 -10.74
CA LEU A 81 -4.79 2.13 -10.30
C LEU A 81 -5.16 2.74 -8.94
N GLY A 82 -4.16 2.83 -8.05
CA GLY A 82 -4.25 3.53 -6.77
C GLY A 82 -4.66 4.99 -6.94
N LYS A 83 -4.08 5.69 -7.91
CA LYS A 83 -4.34 7.11 -8.16
C LYS A 83 -5.71 7.36 -8.79
N GLU A 84 -6.17 6.48 -9.68
CA GLU A 84 -7.39 6.69 -10.45
C GLU A 84 -8.65 6.16 -9.77
N GLN A 85 -8.64 4.91 -9.31
CA GLN A 85 -9.88 4.21 -8.89
C GLN A 85 -9.93 3.87 -7.41
N LEU A 86 -8.78 3.63 -6.78
CA LEU A 86 -8.74 3.20 -5.38
C LEU A 86 -9.32 4.26 -4.45
N TRP A 87 -9.02 5.54 -4.67
CA TRP A 87 -9.54 6.63 -3.83
C TRP A 87 -11.06 6.75 -3.91
N SER A 88 -11.63 6.60 -5.10
CA SER A 88 -13.08 6.61 -5.30
C SER A 88 -13.74 5.46 -4.54
N LYS A 89 -13.21 4.24 -4.68
CA LYS A 89 -13.72 3.07 -3.94
C LYS A 89 -13.61 3.19 -2.43
N ILE A 90 -12.51 3.73 -1.92
CA ILE A 90 -12.32 3.94 -0.47
C ILE A 90 -13.32 4.97 0.06
N LYS A 91 -13.62 6.00 -0.73
CA LYS A 91 -14.64 6.99 -0.37
C LYS A 91 -16.05 6.39 -0.37
N GLU A 92 -16.37 5.54 -1.33
CA GLU A 92 -17.65 4.82 -1.40
C GLU A 92 -17.84 3.83 -0.25
N ASP A 93 -16.80 3.10 0.13
CA ASP A 93 -16.84 2.10 1.21
C ASP A 93 -17.05 2.76 2.59
N GLY A 94 -16.44 3.92 2.83
CA GLY A 94 -16.67 4.73 4.03
C GLY A 94 -16.05 4.20 5.33
N ARG A 95 -15.50 2.99 5.39
CA ARG A 95 -14.87 2.46 6.63
C ARG A 95 -13.67 3.26 7.10
N LEU A 96 -12.97 3.92 6.17
CA LEU A 96 -11.76 4.72 6.44
C LEU A 96 -12.02 6.23 6.55
N VAL A 97 -13.28 6.67 6.67
CA VAL A 97 -13.62 8.11 6.72
C VAL A 97 -12.86 8.88 7.80
N HIS A 98 -12.57 8.23 8.93
CA HIS A 98 -11.87 8.83 10.07
C HIS A 98 -10.38 9.16 9.81
N ARG A 99 -9.75 8.56 8.78
CA ARG A 99 -8.33 8.80 8.45
C ARG A 99 -8.13 10.01 7.53
N GLY A 100 -9.18 10.47 6.86
CA GLY A 100 -9.10 11.50 5.83
C GLY A 100 -8.39 11.02 4.56
N ASN A 101 -8.68 11.67 3.43
CA ASN A 101 -8.16 11.23 2.13
C ASN A 101 -6.62 11.29 2.07
N ASP A 102 -6.02 12.31 2.66
CA ASP A 102 -4.56 12.48 2.64
C ASP A 102 -3.83 11.48 3.55
N GLY A 103 -4.40 11.14 4.71
CA GLY A 103 -3.83 10.13 5.59
C GLY A 103 -3.74 8.75 4.92
N ILE A 104 -4.75 8.41 4.12
CA ILE A 104 -4.80 7.15 3.37
C ILE A 104 -3.77 7.15 2.24
N LYS A 105 -3.61 8.25 1.49
CA LYS A 105 -2.59 8.41 0.45
C LYS A 105 -1.17 8.30 0.99
N VAL A 106 -0.87 8.98 2.10
CA VAL A 106 0.43 8.92 2.77
C VAL A 106 0.72 7.49 3.24
N HIS A 107 -0.27 6.82 3.83
CA HIS A 107 -0.14 5.43 4.27
C HIS A 107 0.13 4.48 3.10
N PHE A 108 -0.61 4.61 2.00
CA PHE A 108 -0.43 3.82 0.79
C PHE A 108 0.96 4.03 0.16
N ASN A 109 1.42 5.28 0.03
CA ASN A 109 2.75 5.58 -0.50
C ASN A 109 3.86 4.99 0.39
N SER A 110 3.70 5.05 1.71
CA SER A 110 4.64 4.42 2.66
C SER A 110 4.67 2.91 2.50
N MET A 111 3.51 2.27 2.29
CA MET A 111 3.41 0.83 2.04
C MET A 111 4.11 0.43 0.74
N MET A 112 3.85 1.14 -0.36
CA MET A 112 4.51 0.89 -1.65
C MET A 112 6.04 1.05 -1.56
N GLY A 113 6.52 2.05 -0.80
CA GLY A 113 7.95 2.23 -0.56
C GLY A 113 8.60 1.05 0.18
N LYS A 114 7.90 0.45 1.15
CA LYS A 114 8.38 -0.75 1.86
C LYS A 114 8.43 -1.97 0.96
N ILE A 115 7.41 -2.18 0.15
CA ILE A 115 7.34 -3.32 -0.78
C ILE A 115 8.46 -3.20 -1.82
N LYS A 116 8.64 -2.01 -2.43
CA LYS A 116 9.72 -1.77 -3.39
C LYS A 116 11.11 -2.03 -2.80
N LYS A 117 11.31 -1.69 -1.52
CA LYS A 117 12.57 -1.98 -0.81
C LYS A 117 12.79 -3.47 -0.56
N GLN A 118 11.74 -4.25 -0.34
CA GLN A 118 11.83 -5.70 -0.14
C GLN A 118 12.13 -6.45 -1.44
N VAL A 119 11.61 -5.97 -2.57
CA VAL A 119 11.89 -6.56 -3.90
C VAL A 119 13.35 -6.33 -4.34
N GLN A 120 14.01 -5.28 -3.86
CA GLN A 120 15.39 -4.96 -4.23
C GLN A 120 16.48 -5.61 -3.33
N GLN A 121 16.11 -6.36 -2.29
CA GLN A 121 17.07 -7.08 -1.44
C GLN A 121 17.19 -8.55 -1.84
#